data_AF-A0A4V2YH22-F1
#
_entry.id   AF-A0A4V2YH22-F1
#
_cell.length_a   1.000
_cell.length_b   1.000
_cell.length_c   1.000
_cell.angle_alpha   90.00
_cell.angle_beta   90.00
_cell.angle_gamma   90.00
#
_symmetry.space_group_name_H-M   'P 1'
#
loop_
_entity.id
_entity.type
_entity.pdbx_description
1 polymer ?
#
loop_
_entity_poly.entity_id
_entity_poly.type
_entity_poly.pdbx_seq_one_letter_code
_entity_poly.pdbx_strand_id
1 'polypeptide(L)'
;MVSTPLDDDATPKDPASEPEDGPARRTKRLAIGALATGLIAVGLGTGIAVLSSQDPKDSRPAGAAAGPRVSALTPEDCFTGLRQDATRIFARKTPCDQPHQGEIGIKASLPAGPFPGDGPLASEAQKRCKQGAASLYEAGKGGEISILTDRPDSKAWEGGDRAVTCVLRYVGGDKIYTLQAPRTYKMDLVAGDCVREWDMTGSVVVVDCDTKHLVQVYGIVQFNEVPTLEEREAAFDKCTAKVFGKRVPKNISLSYEHPGELGWQPDEAKIICLLTANKGTLNRSLVPK
;
A
#
# COMPACT_ATOMS: atom_id res chain seq x y z
N MET A 1 -23.90 35.49 41.25
CA MET A 1 -25.25 36.01 41.56
C MET A 1 -26.00 35.94 40.24
N VAL A 2 -26.98 35.08 39.98
CA VAL A 2 -28.04 34.38 40.75
C VAL A 2 -28.27 33.05 40.00
N SER A 3 -28.01 31.89 40.61
CA SER A 3 -28.95 30.94 41.26
C SER A 3 -30.01 30.28 40.35
N THR A 4 -29.88 28.95 40.26
CA THR A 4 -30.75 27.78 39.91
C THR A 4 -32.19 27.83 40.49
N PRO A 5 -33.17 26.90 40.23
CA PRO A 5 -33.11 25.43 39.95
C PRO A 5 -34.07 24.91 38.82
N LEU A 6 -33.87 23.74 38.18
CA LEU A 6 -34.05 22.31 38.56
C LEU A 6 -35.53 21.83 38.67
N ASP A 7 -35.73 20.57 38.30
CA ASP A 7 -36.91 19.67 38.50
C ASP A 7 -37.97 19.68 37.36
N ASP A 8 -38.58 18.57 36.91
CA ASP A 8 -38.55 17.18 37.38
C ASP A 8 -39.12 16.19 36.33
N ASP A 9 -38.79 14.93 36.58
CA ASP A 9 -39.19 13.65 36.00
C ASP A 9 -40.71 13.41 35.90
N ALA A 10 -41.17 12.68 34.87
CA ALA A 10 -42.42 11.90 34.91
C ALA A 10 -42.62 11.06 33.62
N THR A 11 -42.26 9.78 33.71
CA THR A 11 -42.88 8.71 32.89
C THR A 11 -44.04 8.11 33.69
N PRO A 12 -45.19 7.79 33.06
CA PRO A 12 -45.85 6.53 33.44
C PRO A 12 -46.52 5.75 32.30
N LYS A 13 -46.11 4.48 32.20
CA LYS A 13 -46.89 3.22 32.24
C LYS A 13 -47.96 2.89 31.17
N ASP A 14 -47.74 1.74 30.52
CA ASP A 14 -48.71 0.93 29.76
C ASP A 14 -49.94 0.49 30.59
N PRO A 15 -51.01 0.10 29.88
CA PRO A 15 -51.67 -1.16 30.22
C PRO A 15 -51.84 -2.09 29.00
N ALA A 16 -51.65 -3.39 29.26
CA ALA A 16 -51.94 -4.49 28.36
C ALA A 16 -53.40 -4.96 28.48
N SER A 17 -53.97 -5.48 27.39
CA SER A 17 -54.93 -6.60 27.38
C SER A 17 -55.14 -7.15 25.94
N GLU A 18 -54.81 -8.43 25.75
CA GLU A 18 -55.24 -9.34 24.64
C GLU A 18 -56.66 -9.90 24.94
N PRO A 19 -57.22 -10.93 24.24
CA PRO A 19 -57.11 -11.42 22.85
C PRO A 19 -58.52 -11.58 22.17
N GLU A 20 -58.60 -11.88 20.87
CA GLU A 20 -59.79 -12.58 20.31
C GLU A 20 -59.41 -13.75 19.40
N ASP A 21 -60.19 -14.82 19.59
CA ASP A 21 -60.06 -16.22 19.16
C ASP A 21 -60.66 -16.46 17.77
N GLY A 22 -60.27 -17.56 17.12
CA GLY A 22 -60.61 -17.91 15.74
C GLY A 22 -62.03 -18.46 15.53
N PRO A 23 -62.27 -19.11 14.37
CA PRO A 23 -62.45 -20.56 14.50
C PRO A 23 -61.75 -21.39 13.42
N ALA A 24 -61.28 -22.55 13.87
CA ALA A 24 -60.75 -23.66 13.09
C ALA A 24 -61.85 -24.56 12.50
N ARG A 25 -61.56 -25.27 11.40
CA ARG A 25 -61.78 -26.74 11.21
C ARG A 25 -61.36 -27.22 9.81
N ARG A 26 -60.41 -28.17 9.74
CA ARG A 26 -60.55 -29.66 9.61
C ARG A 26 -60.68 -30.15 8.16
N THR A 27 -59.63 -30.72 7.57
CA THR A 27 -59.19 -32.16 7.53
C THR A 27 -59.66 -32.96 6.31
N LYS A 28 -58.65 -33.46 5.55
CA LYS A 28 -58.47 -34.77 4.89
C LYS A 28 -59.62 -35.34 4.03
N ARG A 29 -59.33 -35.73 2.78
CA ARG A 29 -59.08 -37.14 2.35
C ARG A 29 -58.86 -37.30 0.83
N LEU A 30 -58.15 -38.38 0.49
CA LEU A 30 -57.63 -38.87 -0.78
C LEU A 30 -58.69 -39.20 -1.86
N ALA A 31 -58.26 -39.26 -3.14
CA ALA A 31 -58.48 -40.44 -4.00
C ALA A 31 -57.65 -40.44 -5.31
N ILE A 32 -56.92 -41.55 -5.55
CA ILE A 32 -56.87 -42.41 -6.77
C ILE A 32 -56.64 -41.67 -8.12
N GLY A 33 -55.56 -41.86 -8.88
CA GLY A 33 -54.90 -43.10 -9.29
C GLY A 33 -55.19 -43.37 -10.77
N ALA A 34 -54.22 -43.16 -11.67
CA ALA A 34 -54.23 -43.72 -13.02
C ALA A 34 -52.79 -43.96 -13.51
N LEU A 35 -52.47 -45.24 -13.66
CA LEU A 35 -51.23 -45.76 -14.25
C LEU A 35 -51.26 -45.60 -15.78
N ALA A 36 -50.12 -45.24 -16.36
CA ALA A 36 -49.76 -45.67 -17.71
C ALA A 36 -48.26 -45.99 -17.75
N THR A 37 -48.00 -47.26 -18.03
CA THR A 37 -46.71 -47.93 -18.13
C THR A 37 -45.98 -47.56 -19.43
N GLY A 38 -44.67 -47.36 -19.34
CA GLY A 38 -43.76 -47.24 -20.48
C GLY A 38 -42.35 -47.65 -20.08
N LEU A 39 -42.02 -48.94 -20.30
CA LEU A 39 -40.71 -49.54 -20.12
C LEU A 39 -39.77 -49.13 -21.26
N ILE A 40 -38.61 -48.53 -20.97
CA ILE A 40 -37.34 -48.82 -21.66
C ILE A 40 -36.20 -48.75 -20.63
N ALA A 41 -35.43 -49.83 -20.55
CA ALA A 41 -34.36 -50.07 -19.60
C ALA A 41 -33.00 -49.53 -20.09
N VAL A 42 -32.22 -48.89 -19.20
CA VAL A 42 -30.75 -48.91 -19.24
C VAL A 42 -30.19 -48.90 -17.81
N GLY A 43 -29.50 -49.98 -17.45
CA GLY A 43 -28.27 -49.99 -16.64
C GLY A 43 -28.28 -49.34 -15.25
N LEU A 44 -28.47 -50.18 -14.24
CA LEU A 44 -28.18 -49.88 -12.83
C LEU A 44 -26.66 -49.79 -12.61
N GLY A 45 -26.13 -48.59 -12.43
CA GLY A 45 -24.85 -48.34 -11.77
C GLY A 45 -25.13 -47.68 -10.42
N THR A 46 -24.91 -48.42 -9.32
CA THR A 46 -25.17 -48.00 -7.94
C THR A 46 -24.35 -46.77 -7.56
N GLY A 47 -24.99 -45.61 -7.54
CA GLY A 47 -24.50 -44.39 -6.88
C GLY A 47 -25.18 -44.21 -5.53
N ILE A 48 -24.45 -44.43 -4.44
CA ILE A 48 -24.89 -44.02 -3.11
C ILE A 48 -24.91 -42.50 -3.11
N ALA A 49 -26.10 -41.90 -3.12
CA ALA A 49 -26.25 -40.47 -2.87
C ALA A 49 -26.07 -40.22 -1.36
N VAL A 50 -24.82 -39.97 -0.94
CA VAL A 50 -24.57 -39.39 0.37
C VAL A 50 -24.96 -37.92 0.28
N LEU A 51 -26.13 -37.58 0.81
CA LEU A 51 -26.52 -36.20 1.08
C LEU A 51 -25.61 -35.67 2.19
N SER A 52 -24.46 -35.13 1.81
CA SER A 52 -23.63 -34.32 2.70
C SER A 52 -24.31 -32.97 2.90
N SER A 53 -24.97 -32.80 4.04
CA SER A 53 -25.29 -31.51 4.62
C SER A 53 -23.98 -30.77 4.89
N GLN A 54 -23.54 -29.93 3.95
CA GLN A 54 -22.45 -29.01 4.18
C GLN A 54 -23.04 -27.72 4.78
N ASP A 55 -22.85 -27.56 6.09
CA ASP A 55 -22.94 -26.27 6.75
C ASP A 55 -22.09 -25.25 5.99
N PRO A 56 -22.57 -24.03 5.72
CA PRO A 56 -21.76 -22.95 5.17
C PRO A 56 -20.83 -22.42 6.27
N LYS A 57 -19.82 -23.21 6.64
CA LYS A 57 -18.66 -22.74 7.41
C LYS A 57 -17.56 -22.39 6.42
N ASP A 58 -17.35 -21.08 6.28
CA ASP A 58 -16.07 -20.43 6.00
C ASP A 58 -15.11 -21.24 5.11
N SER A 59 -15.38 -21.24 3.81
CA SER A 59 -14.35 -21.53 2.81
C SER A 59 -13.37 -20.36 2.72
N ARG A 60 -12.58 -20.14 3.78
CA ARG A 60 -11.26 -19.53 3.59
C ARG A 60 -10.44 -20.56 2.82
N PRO A 61 -9.88 -20.25 1.64
CA PRO A 61 -8.81 -21.08 1.12
C PRO A 61 -7.64 -20.91 2.11
N ALA A 62 -7.46 -21.88 2.99
CA ALA A 62 -6.16 -22.18 3.58
C ALA A 62 -5.28 -22.77 2.47
N GLY A 63 -4.95 -21.94 1.49
CA GLY A 63 -4.04 -22.22 0.40
C GLY A 63 -3.05 -21.07 0.36
N ALA A 64 -1.83 -21.34 0.82
CA ALA A 64 -0.66 -20.49 0.68
C ALA A 64 -0.76 -19.61 -0.57
N ALA A 65 -0.55 -18.29 -0.45
CA ALA A 65 -0.36 -17.49 -1.65
C ALA A 65 0.85 -18.04 -2.43
N ALA A 66 0.55 -18.83 -3.46
CA ALA A 66 1.48 -19.28 -4.46
C ALA A 66 1.72 -18.08 -5.38
N GLY A 67 2.92 -17.54 -5.33
CA GLY A 67 3.30 -16.36 -6.09
C GLY A 67 4.72 -15.91 -5.74
N PRO A 68 5.30 -15.00 -6.53
CA PRO A 68 6.65 -14.50 -6.29
C PRO A 68 6.74 -13.76 -4.96
N ARG A 69 7.97 -13.59 -4.47
CA ARG A 69 8.25 -12.66 -3.37
C ARG A 69 7.88 -11.26 -3.83
N VAL A 70 7.27 -10.46 -2.96
CA VAL A 70 6.82 -9.11 -3.30
C VAL A 70 7.96 -8.19 -3.72
N SER A 71 9.20 -8.46 -3.28
CA SER A 71 10.37 -7.70 -3.72
C SER A 71 10.66 -7.82 -5.22
N ALA A 72 10.20 -8.90 -5.87
CA ALA A 72 10.30 -9.11 -7.32
C ALA A 72 9.14 -8.47 -8.11
N LEU A 73 8.12 -7.93 -7.44
CA LEU A 73 6.99 -7.25 -8.05
C LEU A 73 7.26 -5.75 -8.20
N THR A 74 6.53 -5.07 -9.07
CA THR A 74 6.63 -3.61 -9.24
C THR A 74 5.55 -2.91 -8.40
N PRO A 75 5.72 -1.61 -8.07
CA PRO A 75 4.65 -0.83 -7.45
C PRO A 75 3.36 -0.67 -8.28
N GLU A 76 3.34 -1.18 -9.52
CA GLU A 76 2.15 -1.25 -10.39
C GLU A 76 1.35 -2.55 -10.19
N ASP A 77 1.88 -3.49 -9.40
CA ASP A 77 1.27 -4.80 -9.21
C ASP A 77 0.31 -4.82 -8.02
N CYS A 78 -0.83 -5.47 -8.22
CA CYS A 78 -1.81 -5.75 -7.17
C CYS A 78 -1.82 -7.24 -6.80
N PHE A 79 -2.45 -7.60 -5.69
CA PHE A 79 -2.51 -8.99 -5.24
C PHE A 79 -3.88 -9.39 -4.68
N THR A 80 -4.26 -10.67 -4.86
CA THR A 80 -5.50 -11.25 -4.29
C THR A 80 -5.24 -12.12 -3.05
N GLY A 81 -3.98 -12.28 -2.66
CA GLY A 81 -3.63 -13.02 -1.45
C GLY A 81 -2.15 -12.92 -1.12
N LEU A 82 -1.83 -13.03 0.17
CA LEU A 82 -0.47 -12.98 0.69
C LEU A 82 -0.15 -14.23 1.52
N ARG A 83 1.13 -14.57 1.54
CA ARG A 83 1.75 -15.49 2.49
C ARG A 83 2.98 -14.83 3.05
N GLN A 84 3.05 -14.72 4.36
CA GLN A 84 4.24 -14.25 5.04
C GLN A 84 5.02 -15.45 5.60
N ASP A 85 6.33 -15.39 5.44
CA ASP A 85 7.28 -16.39 5.89
C ASP A 85 8.47 -15.66 6.51
N ALA A 86 8.45 -15.56 7.84
CA ALA A 86 9.31 -14.67 8.60
C ALA A 86 9.29 -13.22 8.05
N THR A 87 10.41 -12.77 7.49
CA THR A 87 10.61 -11.40 6.96
C THR A 87 10.24 -11.27 5.48
N ARG A 88 9.85 -12.38 4.84
CA ARG A 88 9.54 -12.45 3.40
C ARG A 88 8.04 -12.53 3.19
N ILE A 89 7.55 -11.78 2.22
CA ILE A 89 6.14 -11.78 1.82
C ILE A 89 6.05 -12.25 0.37
N PHE A 90 5.12 -13.16 0.12
CA PHE A 90 4.82 -13.70 -1.20
C PHE A 90 3.39 -13.34 -1.55
N ALA A 91 3.16 -12.97 -2.80
CA ALA A 91 1.87 -12.46 -3.24
C ALA A 91 1.39 -13.12 -4.52
N ARG A 92 0.10 -13.46 -4.57
CA ARG A 92 -0.57 -13.86 -5.81
C ARG A 92 -0.89 -12.58 -6.60
N LYS A 93 -0.04 -12.27 -7.59
CA LYS A 93 -0.20 -11.11 -8.48
C LYS A 93 -1.52 -11.16 -9.26
N THR A 94 -2.15 -10.01 -9.40
CA THR A 94 -3.32 -9.78 -10.26
C THR A 94 -3.21 -8.38 -10.88
N PRO A 95 -3.83 -8.12 -12.05
CA PRO A 95 -4.02 -6.76 -12.53
C PRO A 95 -4.83 -5.93 -11.53
N CYS A 96 -4.48 -4.65 -11.39
CA CYS A 96 -5.14 -3.74 -10.47
C CYS A 96 -6.55 -3.32 -10.90
N ASP A 97 -6.93 -3.55 -12.16
CA ASP A 97 -8.29 -3.33 -12.67
C ASP A 97 -9.25 -4.51 -12.37
N GLN A 98 -8.75 -5.53 -11.66
CA GLN A 98 -9.55 -6.63 -11.12
C GLN A 98 -9.71 -6.47 -9.60
N PRO A 99 -10.73 -7.11 -8.99
CA PRO A 99 -10.82 -7.19 -7.53
C PRO A 99 -9.53 -7.75 -6.91
N HIS A 100 -8.94 -6.99 -5.98
CA HIS A 100 -7.68 -7.30 -5.32
C HIS A 100 -7.68 -6.88 -3.84
N GLN A 101 -6.87 -7.56 -3.04
CA GLN A 101 -6.74 -7.37 -1.58
C GLN A 101 -5.71 -6.33 -1.19
N GLY A 102 -4.95 -5.81 -2.14
CA GLY A 102 -3.98 -4.76 -1.90
C GLY A 102 -2.98 -4.59 -3.04
N GLU A 103 -2.04 -3.69 -2.78
CA GLU A 103 -1.09 -3.16 -3.74
C GLU A 103 0.35 -3.35 -3.24
N ILE A 104 1.28 -3.52 -4.17
CA ILE A 104 2.69 -3.28 -3.89
C ILE A 104 2.87 -1.76 -3.86
N GLY A 105 3.08 -1.19 -2.67
CA GLY A 105 3.04 0.27 -2.48
C GLY A 105 4.39 0.92 -2.77
N ILE A 106 5.23 0.95 -1.74
CA ILE A 106 6.50 1.69 -1.77
C ILE A 106 7.66 0.70 -1.77
N LYS A 107 8.65 0.93 -2.64
CA LYS A 107 9.99 0.36 -2.45
C LYS A 107 10.84 1.40 -1.72
N ALA A 108 11.51 0.92 -0.68
CA ALA A 108 12.45 1.70 0.11
C ALA A 108 13.78 0.95 0.22
N SER A 109 14.89 1.64 0.41
CA SER A 109 16.15 1.03 0.84
C SER A 109 16.36 1.21 2.34
N LEU A 110 17.13 0.34 2.97
CA LEU A 110 17.59 0.45 4.35
C LEU A 110 19.03 0.97 4.39
N PRO A 111 19.45 1.48 5.57
CA PRO A 111 20.81 1.89 5.79
C PRO A 111 21.90 0.89 5.43
N ALA A 112 22.96 1.38 4.80
CA ALA A 112 24.22 0.64 4.73
C ALA A 112 24.84 0.53 6.14
N GLY A 113 25.69 -0.49 6.32
CA GLY A 113 26.40 -0.71 7.58
C GLY A 113 26.21 -2.12 8.16
N PRO A 114 26.68 -2.34 9.41
CA PRO A 114 26.51 -3.61 10.13
C PRO A 114 25.04 -3.97 10.29
N PHE A 115 24.74 -5.26 10.38
CA PHE A 115 23.37 -5.72 10.63
C PHE A 115 22.92 -5.22 12.02
N PRO A 116 21.88 -4.39 12.11
CA PRO A 116 21.47 -3.77 13.38
C PRO A 116 20.67 -4.71 14.29
N GLY A 117 20.39 -5.93 13.82
CA GLY A 117 19.47 -6.86 14.46
C GLY A 117 18.06 -6.77 13.88
N ASP A 118 17.29 -7.86 14.00
CA ASP A 118 15.96 -7.97 13.38
C ASP A 118 14.94 -6.95 13.90
N GLY A 119 14.95 -6.66 15.20
CA GLY A 119 14.04 -5.70 15.82
C GLY A 119 14.24 -4.28 15.28
N PRO A 120 15.44 -3.68 15.42
CA PRO A 120 15.74 -2.36 14.87
C PRO A 120 15.49 -2.27 13.36
N LEU A 121 15.85 -3.30 12.60
CA LEU A 121 15.63 -3.34 11.15
C LEU A 121 14.13 -3.36 10.81
N ALA A 122 13.32 -4.15 11.54
CA ALA A 122 11.87 -4.16 11.36
C ALA A 122 11.23 -2.80 11.67
N SER A 123 11.66 -2.13 12.74
CA SER A 123 11.19 -0.79 13.10
C SER A 123 11.52 0.25 12.02
N GLU A 124 12.75 0.23 11.49
CA GLU A 124 13.17 1.15 10.44
C GLU A 124 12.42 0.89 9.12
N ALA A 125 12.28 -0.38 8.73
CA ALA A 125 11.47 -0.74 7.56
C ALA A 125 10.02 -0.25 7.71
N GLN A 126 9.41 -0.43 8.89
CA GLN A 126 8.05 0.05 9.15
C GLN A 126 7.95 1.58 9.10
N LYS A 127 8.93 2.30 9.67
CA LYS A 127 9.00 3.76 9.63
C LYS A 127 9.04 4.25 8.18
N ARG A 128 9.94 3.72 7.36
CA ARG A 128 10.05 4.09 5.93
C ARG A 128 8.76 3.81 5.16
N CYS A 129 8.14 2.65 5.38
CA CYS A 129 6.86 2.35 4.74
C CYS A 129 5.72 3.28 5.18
N LYS A 130 5.64 3.63 6.46
CA LYS A 130 4.66 4.61 6.96
C LYS A 130 4.89 6.00 6.38
N GLN A 131 6.15 6.45 6.33
CA GLN A 131 6.51 7.73 5.71
C GLN A 131 6.19 7.75 4.21
N GLY A 132 6.47 6.66 3.51
CA GLY A 132 6.13 6.52 2.09
C GLY A 132 4.62 6.50 1.84
N ALA A 133 3.83 5.99 2.78
CA ALA A 133 2.36 5.97 2.72
C ALA A 133 1.70 7.21 3.34
N ALA A 134 2.46 8.23 3.76
CA ALA A 134 1.94 9.40 4.49
C ALA A 134 0.76 10.09 3.78
N SER A 135 0.81 10.20 2.45
CA SER A 135 -0.28 10.78 1.64
C SER A 135 -1.61 10.04 1.79
N LEU A 136 -1.61 8.73 2.01
CA LEU A 136 -2.84 7.98 2.28
C LEU A 136 -3.42 8.33 3.64
N TYR A 137 -2.56 8.53 4.66
CA TYR A 137 -2.99 8.96 5.98
C TYR A 137 -3.55 10.39 5.96
N GLU A 138 -2.88 11.31 5.26
CA GLU A 138 -3.33 12.70 5.07
C GLU A 138 -4.66 12.77 4.31
N ALA A 139 -4.88 11.88 3.34
CA ALA A 139 -6.14 11.74 2.64
C ALA A 139 -7.24 11.03 3.46
N GLY A 140 -7.00 10.71 4.74
CA GLY A 140 -7.96 10.04 5.61
C GLY A 140 -8.13 8.53 5.36
N LYS A 141 -7.32 7.93 4.48
CA LYS A 141 -7.40 6.51 4.07
C LYS A 141 -6.57 5.57 4.95
N GLY A 142 -5.91 6.09 5.98
CA GLY A 142 -5.02 5.32 6.85
C GLY A 142 -5.69 4.13 7.55
N GLY A 143 -6.99 4.23 7.85
CA GLY A 143 -7.78 3.14 8.45
C GLY A 143 -8.20 2.05 7.45
N GLU A 144 -8.05 2.31 6.14
CA GLU A 144 -8.40 1.37 5.08
C GLU A 144 -7.26 0.43 4.71
N ILE A 145 -6.07 0.61 5.31
CA ILE A 145 -4.85 -0.12 4.94
C ILE A 145 -4.12 -0.70 6.15
N SER A 146 -3.51 -1.85 5.95
CA SER A 146 -2.51 -2.46 6.82
C SER A 146 -1.20 -2.55 6.04
N ILE A 147 -0.15 -1.92 6.59
CA ILE A 147 1.17 -1.90 5.96
C ILE A 147 1.97 -3.11 6.47
N LEU A 148 2.39 -3.97 5.55
CA LEU A 148 3.30 -5.09 5.79
C LEU A 148 4.66 -4.79 5.16
N THR A 149 5.74 -5.31 5.75
CA THR A 149 7.11 -5.05 5.30
C THR A 149 7.81 -6.35 4.90
N ASP A 150 8.14 -6.48 3.62
CA ASP A 150 9.13 -7.46 3.16
C ASP A 150 10.52 -6.81 3.26
N ARG A 151 11.45 -7.48 3.94
CA ARG A 151 12.77 -6.92 4.28
C ARG A 151 13.85 -8.02 4.34
N PRO A 152 15.14 -7.67 4.21
CA PRO A 152 16.22 -8.64 4.40
C PRO A 152 16.20 -9.23 5.82
N ASP A 153 16.63 -10.49 5.90
CA ASP A 153 17.12 -11.14 7.11
C ASP A 153 18.65 -10.95 7.22
N SER A 154 19.28 -11.44 8.29
CA SER A 154 20.73 -11.32 8.50
C SER A 154 21.54 -11.90 7.32
N LYS A 155 21.12 -13.04 6.78
CA LYS A 155 21.78 -13.70 5.64
C LYS A 155 21.71 -12.86 4.36
N ALA A 156 20.54 -12.31 4.05
CA ALA A 156 20.40 -11.41 2.89
C ALA A 156 21.19 -10.12 3.10
N TRP A 157 21.26 -9.62 4.34
CA TRP A 157 22.04 -8.43 4.69
C TRP A 157 23.54 -8.61 4.46
N GLU A 158 24.10 -9.78 4.81
CA GLU A 158 25.49 -10.16 4.50
C GLU A 158 25.76 -10.14 2.99
N GLY A 159 24.76 -10.52 2.19
CA GLY A 159 24.79 -10.42 0.73
C GLY A 159 24.59 -9.01 0.16
N GLY A 160 24.48 -7.98 1.02
CA GLY A 160 24.28 -6.59 0.61
C GLY A 160 22.83 -6.20 0.35
N ASP A 161 21.85 -7.08 0.59
CA ASP A 161 20.44 -6.74 0.42
C ASP A 161 20.03 -5.70 1.47
N ARG A 162 19.49 -4.58 1.00
CA ARG A 162 18.95 -3.48 1.79
C ARG A 162 17.51 -3.14 1.39
N ALA A 163 16.89 -3.91 0.50
CA ALA A 163 15.60 -3.55 -0.06
C ALA A 163 14.45 -3.83 0.93
N VAL A 164 13.55 -2.87 1.05
CA VAL A 164 12.26 -3.00 1.72
C VAL A 164 11.15 -2.83 0.70
N THR A 165 10.22 -3.76 0.68
CA THR A 165 8.99 -3.64 -0.11
C THR A 165 7.80 -3.50 0.84
N CYS A 166 7.15 -2.35 0.78
CA CYS A 166 5.98 -2.00 1.55
C CYS A 166 4.72 -2.51 0.84
N VAL A 167 4.00 -3.42 1.46
CA VAL A 167 2.76 -4.00 0.93
C VAL A 167 1.58 -3.33 1.62
N LEU A 168 0.67 -2.76 0.84
CA LEU A 168 -0.53 -2.09 1.33
C LEU A 168 -1.70 -3.05 1.21
N ARG A 169 -2.09 -3.67 2.32
CA ARG A 169 -3.23 -4.59 2.36
C ARG A 169 -4.50 -3.87 2.77
N TYR A 170 -5.57 -4.01 2.01
CA TYR A 170 -6.84 -3.38 2.34
C TYR A 170 -7.50 -4.00 3.58
N VAL A 171 -8.10 -3.13 4.38
CA VAL A 171 -9.01 -3.48 5.46
C VAL A 171 -10.43 -3.44 4.89
N GLY A 172 -11.26 -4.44 5.21
CA GLY A 172 -12.67 -4.46 4.79
C GLY A 172 -12.99 -5.19 3.48
N GLY A 173 -12.00 -5.81 2.83
CA GLY A 173 -12.19 -6.68 1.66
C GLY A 173 -11.53 -6.17 0.39
N ASP A 174 -11.85 -6.83 -0.73
CA ASP A 174 -11.23 -6.59 -2.03
C ASP A 174 -11.71 -5.25 -2.64
N LYS A 175 -10.84 -4.58 -3.40
CA LYS A 175 -11.16 -3.37 -4.18
C LYS A 175 -10.81 -3.59 -5.65
N ILE A 176 -11.45 -2.85 -6.55
CA ILE A 176 -11.19 -2.88 -8.01
C ILE A 176 -10.37 -1.67 -8.50
N TYR A 177 -9.94 -0.82 -7.58
CA TYR A 177 -9.16 0.38 -7.85
C TYR A 177 -7.95 0.41 -6.91
N THR A 178 -6.89 1.10 -7.32
CA THR A 178 -5.70 1.36 -6.50
C THR A 178 -5.96 2.50 -5.54
N LEU A 179 -5.52 2.37 -4.27
CA LEU A 179 -5.50 3.48 -3.34
C LEU A 179 -4.32 4.41 -3.60
N GLN A 180 -3.22 3.89 -4.15
CA GLN A 180 -2.02 4.68 -4.39
C GLN A 180 -1.45 4.39 -5.79
N ALA A 181 -1.13 5.45 -6.54
CA ALA A 181 -0.26 5.28 -7.69
C ALA A 181 1.12 4.77 -7.21
N PRO A 182 1.85 4.01 -8.04
CA PRO A 182 3.26 3.65 -7.82
C PRO A 182 4.06 4.80 -7.21
N ARG A 183 4.61 4.64 -6.00
CA ARG A 183 5.43 5.68 -5.36
C ARG A 183 6.82 5.16 -4.99
N THR A 184 7.79 6.05 -5.12
CA THR A 184 9.18 5.86 -4.72
C THR A 184 9.45 6.71 -3.49
N TYR A 185 10.14 6.17 -2.49
CA TYR A 185 10.59 6.96 -1.35
C TYR A 185 11.51 8.08 -1.84
N LYS A 186 11.29 9.33 -1.42
CA LYS A 186 12.04 10.49 -1.96
C LYS A 186 13.54 10.33 -1.83
N MET A 187 14.01 9.74 -0.73
CA MET A 187 15.44 9.56 -0.52
C MET A 187 16.02 8.44 -1.39
N ASP A 188 15.22 7.64 -2.08
CA ASP A 188 15.73 6.63 -3.03
C ASP A 188 15.79 7.12 -4.47
N LEU A 189 15.43 8.39 -4.73
CA LEU A 189 15.58 9.00 -6.04
C LEU A 189 17.04 9.02 -6.49
N VAL A 190 17.24 8.85 -7.79
CA VAL A 190 18.55 8.84 -8.43
C VAL A 190 18.66 9.92 -9.51
N ALA A 191 19.91 10.28 -9.86
CA ALA A 191 20.15 11.24 -10.94
C ALA A 191 19.54 10.73 -12.26
N GLY A 192 18.72 11.57 -12.90
CA GLY A 192 17.96 11.24 -14.10
C GLY A 192 16.46 11.06 -13.85
N ASP A 193 16.02 10.82 -12.62
CA ASP A 193 14.60 10.63 -12.30
C ASP A 193 13.78 11.90 -12.57
N CYS A 194 12.57 11.70 -13.12
CA CYS A 194 11.59 12.74 -13.35
C CYS A 194 10.35 12.48 -12.49
N VAL A 195 9.91 13.49 -11.76
CA VAL A 195 8.91 13.36 -10.70
C VAL A 195 7.68 14.20 -11.04
N ARG A 196 6.53 13.52 -11.13
CA ARG A 196 5.27 14.13 -11.60
C ARG A 196 4.82 15.28 -10.69
N GLU A 197 4.87 15.07 -9.39
CA GLU A 197 4.40 15.98 -8.35
C GLU A 197 5.39 16.00 -7.18
N TRP A 198 5.53 17.15 -6.53
CA TRP A 198 6.39 17.34 -5.37
C TRP A 198 5.56 17.96 -4.25
N ASP A 199 5.20 17.13 -3.27
CA ASP A 199 4.45 17.53 -2.08
C ASP A 199 5.33 17.41 -0.83
N MET A 200 4.79 17.58 0.37
CA MET A 200 5.54 17.38 1.62
C MET A 200 5.62 15.91 2.06
N THR A 201 5.05 14.99 1.27
CA THR A 201 4.97 13.57 1.66
C THR A 201 6.34 12.90 1.53
N GLY A 202 6.53 11.74 2.15
CA GLY A 202 7.81 11.02 2.08
C GLY A 202 8.09 10.34 0.74
N SER A 203 7.16 10.37 -0.23
CA SER A 203 7.26 9.60 -1.47
C SER A 203 6.68 10.34 -2.67
N VAL A 204 7.18 10.00 -3.85
CA VAL A 204 6.85 10.68 -5.11
C VAL A 204 6.53 9.68 -6.21
N VAL A 205 5.84 10.14 -7.25
CA VAL A 205 5.63 9.33 -8.46
C VAL A 205 6.69 9.68 -9.49
N VAL A 206 7.57 8.70 -9.78
CA VAL A 206 8.55 8.77 -10.85
C VAL A 206 7.87 8.45 -12.18
N VAL A 207 8.19 9.20 -13.22
CA VAL A 207 7.62 9.10 -14.57
C VAL A 207 8.70 9.23 -15.63
N ASP A 208 8.39 8.82 -16.86
CA ASP A 208 9.27 9.08 -18.00
C ASP A 208 9.42 10.59 -18.21
N CYS A 209 10.65 11.03 -18.47
CA CYS A 209 10.96 12.46 -18.56
C CYS A 209 10.36 13.18 -19.77
N ASP A 210 9.81 12.45 -20.76
CA ASP A 210 9.03 13.02 -21.87
C ASP A 210 7.55 13.24 -21.51
N THR A 211 7.10 12.73 -20.37
CA THR A 211 5.81 13.04 -19.78
C THR A 211 5.89 14.32 -18.94
N LYS A 212 4.72 14.92 -18.65
CA LYS A 212 4.66 16.12 -17.80
C LYS A 212 5.12 15.80 -16.38
N HIS A 213 6.13 16.53 -15.92
CA HIS A 213 6.70 16.37 -14.57
C HIS A 213 7.08 17.72 -13.95
N LEU A 214 7.06 17.80 -12.63
CA LEU A 214 7.34 19.03 -11.90
C LEU A 214 8.84 19.16 -11.56
N VAL A 215 9.45 18.06 -11.13
CA VAL A 215 10.82 18.01 -10.63
C VAL A 215 11.64 17.04 -11.47
N GLN A 216 12.90 17.39 -11.73
CA GLN A 216 13.89 16.46 -12.24
C GLN A 216 15.10 16.41 -11.32
N VAL A 217 15.56 15.21 -11.01
CA VAL A 217 16.75 14.96 -10.19
C VAL A 217 17.97 15.01 -11.09
N TYR A 218 18.83 16.00 -10.89
CA TYR A 218 20.02 16.19 -11.74
C TYR A 218 21.32 15.72 -11.09
N GLY A 219 21.30 15.42 -9.79
CA GLY A 219 22.46 14.86 -9.12
C GLY A 219 22.17 14.41 -7.70
N ILE A 220 23.07 13.56 -7.20
CA ILE A 220 23.07 13.05 -5.82
C ILE A 220 24.48 13.29 -5.27
N VAL A 221 24.58 13.82 -4.05
CA VAL A 221 25.86 13.91 -3.33
C VAL A 221 25.72 13.15 -2.03
N GLN A 222 26.49 12.07 -1.90
CA GLN A 222 26.59 11.27 -0.67
C GLN A 222 27.74 11.80 0.20
N PHE A 223 27.53 11.78 1.50
CA PHE A 223 28.48 12.11 2.54
C PHE A 223 28.77 10.85 3.37
N ASN A 224 29.95 10.81 4.00
CA ASN A 224 30.33 9.73 4.91
C ASN A 224 29.78 9.96 6.33
N GLU A 225 29.53 11.22 6.67
CA GLU A 225 29.02 11.68 7.95
C GLU A 225 27.91 12.69 7.69
N VAL A 226 27.13 13.00 8.73
CA VAL A 226 26.07 13.99 8.64
C VAL A 226 26.69 15.37 8.35
N PRO A 227 26.44 15.98 7.19
CA PRO A 227 27.05 17.25 6.82
C PRO A 227 26.45 18.42 7.59
N THR A 228 27.27 19.42 7.88
CA THR A 228 26.84 20.76 8.31
C THR A 228 26.06 21.47 7.20
N LEU A 229 25.40 22.59 7.54
CA LEU A 229 24.70 23.40 6.53
C LEU A 229 25.64 23.92 5.43
N GLU A 230 26.83 24.40 5.83
CA GLU A 230 27.85 24.90 4.90
C GLU A 230 28.32 23.81 3.93
N GLU A 231 28.54 22.59 4.42
CA GLU A 231 28.92 21.46 3.57
C GLU A 231 27.82 21.05 2.59
N ARG A 232 26.54 21.17 3.00
CA ARG A 232 25.40 20.91 2.09
C ARG A 232 25.31 21.95 0.99
N GLU A 233 25.48 23.23 1.31
CA GLU A 233 25.47 24.32 0.33
C GLU A 233 26.64 24.17 -0.65
N ALA A 234 27.85 23.89 -0.16
CA ALA A 234 29.00 23.62 -1.00
C ALA A 234 28.80 22.38 -1.90
N ALA A 235 28.16 21.33 -1.38
CA ALA A 235 27.82 20.14 -2.16
C ALA A 235 26.78 20.45 -3.26
N PHE A 236 25.78 21.28 -2.97
CA PHE A 236 24.78 21.71 -3.94
C PHE A 236 25.40 22.55 -5.07
N ASP A 237 26.32 23.46 -4.74
CA ASP A 237 27.08 24.24 -5.73
C ASP A 237 27.93 23.32 -6.62
N LYS A 238 28.61 22.35 -6.02
CA LYS A 238 29.40 21.35 -6.75
C LYS A 238 28.53 20.50 -7.67
N CYS A 239 27.36 20.09 -7.20
CA CYS A 239 26.37 19.36 -7.98
C CYS A 239 25.93 20.15 -9.22
N THR A 240 25.58 21.43 -9.01
CA THR A 240 25.17 22.37 -10.07
C THR A 240 26.29 22.57 -11.09
N ALA A 241 27.50 22.86 -10.63
CA ALA A 241 28.65 23.12 -11.49
C ALA A 241 29.03 21.88 -12.31
N LYS A 242 28.88 20.67 -11.75
CA LYS A 242 29.16 19.42 -12.46
C LYS A 242 28.22 19.22 -13.66
N VAL A 243 26.95 19.58 -13.53
CA VAL A 243 25.93 19.33 -14.56
C VAL A 243 25.80 20.48 -15.56
N PHE A 244 25.81 21.73 -15.07
CA PHE A 244 25.54 22.91 -15.90
C PHE A 244 26.79 23.75 -16.19
N GLY A 245 27.93 23.45 -15.56
CA GLY A 245 29.14 24.26 -15.68
C GLY A 245 28.87 25.71 -15.30
N LYS A 246 29.23 26.64 -16.20
CA LYS A 246 29.01 28.10 -16.03
C LYS A 246 27.65 28.59 -16.56
N ARG A 247 26.82 27.72 -17.15
CA ARG A 247 25.58 28.13 -17.83
C ARG A 247 24.39 27.31 -17.34
N VAL A 248 23.71 27.84 -16.33
CA VAL A 248 22.39 27.34 -15.92
C VAL A 248 21.31 27.90 -16.85
N PRO A 249 20.36 27.09 -17.34
CA PRO A 249 19.19 27.58 -18.08
C PRO A 249 18.42 28.66 -17.30
N LYS A 250 17.98 29.73 -17.96
CA LYS A 250 17.32 30.87 -17.29
C LYS A 250 15.89 30.60 -16.80
N ASN A 251 15.26 29.55 -17.31
CA ASN A 251 13.85 29.23 -17.08
C ASN A 251 13.64 28.08 -16.08
N ILE A 252 14.68 27.76 -15.31
CA ILE A 252 14.62 26.74 -14.26
C ILE A 252 14.99 27.34 -12.91
N SER A 253 14.47 26.72 -11.86
CA SER A 253 14.88 26.92 -10.48
C SER A 253 15.63 25.67 -10.02
N LEU A 254 16.74 25.87 -9.30
CA LEU A 254 17.54 24.80 -8.71
C LEU A 254 17.33 24.82 -7.20
N SER A 255 17.20 23.65 -6.60
CA SER A 255 17.11 23.44 -5.16
C SER A 255 17.73 22.10 -4.78
N TYR A 256 17.81 21.79 -3.49
CA TYR A 256 18.14 20.45 -3.03
C TYR A 256 17.18 19.98 -1.94
N GLU A 257 16.97 18.68 -1.89
CA GLU A 257 16.29 17.97 -0.81
C GLU A 257 17.32 17.21 0.02
N HIS A 258 17.02 16.99 1.30
CA HIS A 258 17.86 16.26 2.23
C HIS A 258 16.99 15.54 3.28
N PRO A 259 17.51 14.54 4.03
CA PRO A 259 16.74 13.94 5.11
C PRO A 259 16.35 15.02 6.13
N GLY A 260 15.16 14.91 6.73
CA GLY A 260 14.78 15.79 7.84
C GLY A 260 15.75 15.66 9.03
N GLU A 261 15.64 16.53 10.03
CA GLU A 261 16.57 16.55 11.19
C GLU A 261 16.74 15.18 11.88
N LEU A 262 15.70 14.34 11.88
CA LEU A 262 15.71 12.99 12.45
C LEU A 262 16.05 11.87 11.43
N GLY A 263 16.26 12.22 10.16
CA GLY A 263 16.60 11.31 9.06
C GLY A 263 18.09 11.27 8.73
N TRP A 264 18.91 12.13 9.34
CA TRP A 264 20.35 12.10 9.14
C TRP A 264 20.99 10.91 9.85
N GLN A 265 21.07 9.80 9.14
CA GLN A 265 21.92 8.65 9.47
C GLN A 265 23.11 8.63 8.50
N PRO A 266 24.28 8.08 8.87
CA PRO A 266 25.47 8.09 8.01
C PRO A 266 25.25 7.56 6.57
N ASP A 267 24.34 6.60 6.41
CA ASP A 267 23.94 6.02 5.13
C ASP A 267 22.88 6.86 4.37
N GLU A 268 22.06 7.62 5.09
CA GLU A 268 21.11 8.58 4.53
C GLU A 268 21.74 9.96 4.35
N ALA A 269 23.00 10.15 4.76
CA ALA A 269 23.72 11.40 4.66
C ALA A 269 23.99 11.74 3.20
N LYS A 270 22.99 12.28 2.52
CA LYS A 270 23.05 12.73 1.14
C LYS A 270 22.13 13.92 0.90
N ILE A 271 22.41 14.64 -0.17
CA ILE A 271 21.47 15.59 -0.74
C ILE A 271 21.09 15.17 -2.15
N ILE A 272 19.88 15.54 -2.55
CA ILE A 272 19.30 15.28 -3.87
C ILE A 272 19.15 16.63 -4.54
N CYS A 273 19.88 16.87 -5.63
CA CYS A 273 19.86 18.13 -6.35
C CYS A 273 18.72 18.11 -7.38
N LEU A 274 17.83 19.08 -7.28
CA LEU A 274 16.56 19.15 -7.99
C LEU A 274 16.51 20.36 -8.91
N LEU A 275 15.93 20.17 -10.09
CA LEU A 275 15.53 21.27 -10.95
C LEU A 275 14.03 21.25 -11.18
N THR A 276 13.45 22.45 -11.31
CA THR A 276 12.04 22.67 -11.65
C THR A 276 11.95 23.75 -12.72
N ALA A 277 10.85 23.80 -13.49
CA ALA A 277 10.58 24.94 -14.34
C ALA A 277 10.15 26.15 -13.50
N ASN A 278 10.58 27.36 -13.87
CA ASN A 278 10.11 28.59 -13.22
C ASN A 278 8.59 28.81 -13.37
N LYS A 279 7.98 28.19 -14.39
CA LYS A 279 6.54 28.22 -14.65
C LYS A 279 6.07 26.86 -15.18
N GLY A 280 5.01 26.33 -14.60
CA GLY A 280 4.35 25.11 -15.07
C GLY A 280 5.19 23.84 -14.85
N THR A 281 5.10 22.91 -15.80
CA THR A 281 5.78 21.61 -15.76
C THR A 281 6.77 21.48 -16.90
N LEU A 282 7.72 20.58 -16.73
CA LEU A 282 8.64 20.11 -17.76
C LEU A 282 7.98 18.99 -18.57
N ASN A 283 8.38 18.82 -19.82
CA ASN A 283 7.91 17.75 -20.73
C ASN A 283 9.06 17.09 -21.51
N ARG A 284 10.28 17.32 -21.04
CA ARG A 284 11.51 16.69 -21.52
C ARG A 284 12.58 16.82 -20.44
N SER A 285 13.54 15.91 -20.43
CA SER A 285 14.74 16.05 -19.60
C SER A 285 15.49 17.33 -19.94
N LEU A 286 15.89 18.08 -18.92
CA LEU A 286 16.85 19.18 -19.00
C LEU A 286 18.22 18.81 -18.40
N VAL A 287 18.35 17.60 -17.85
CA VAL A 287 19.63 17.05 -17.40
C VAL A 287 20.37 16.49 -18.61
N PRO A 288 21.59 17.01 -18.91
CA PRO A 288 22.45 16.45 -19.95
C PRO A 288 22.73 14.96 -19.71
N LYS A 289 22.81 14.19 -20.79
CA LYS A 289 23.25 12.79 -20.73
C LYS A 289 24.75 12.68 -20.51
#